data_AF-A0A1F3CRC9-F1
#
_entry.id   AF-A0A1F3CRC9-F1
#
_cell.length_a   1.000
_cell.length_b   1.000
_cell.length_c   1.000
_cell.angle_alpha   90.00
_cell.angle_beta   90.00
_cell.angle_gamma   90.00
#
_symmetry.space_group_name_H-M   'P 1'
#
loop_
_entity.id
_entity.type
_entity.pdbx_description
1 polymer ?
#
loop_
_entity_poly.entity_id
_entity_poly.type
_entity_poly.pdbx_seq_one_letter_code
_entity_poly.pdbx_strand_id
1 'polypeptide(L)'
;MARHERDISGWASGVGLEVEALAGDRETAVWQAVRDFGWKGEAAAVRLSVPPGATAALLDDLRSMLPESAGLVVDLGTGTVWIGFDAATSAASALPGLRALVERVSGNLLAARAPREVKALADVWSPSPPPRALEIMRDLKQSFDPHHILNPGRFVAGL
;
A
#
# COMPACT_ATOMS: atom_id res chain seq x y z
N MET A 1 -7.01 12.53 33.68
CA MET A 1 -7.56 11.66 32.62
C MET A 1 -8.51 12.46 31.76
N ALA A 2 -8.19 12.61 30.49
CA ALA A 2 -9.02 13.35 29.54
C ALA A 2 -10.31 12.59 29.25
N ARG A 3 -11.36 13.28 28.75
CA ARG A 3 -12.65 12.62 28.45
C ARG A 3 -12.50 11.47 27.45
N HIS A 4 -11.72 11.67 26.41
CA HIS A 4 -11.52 10.67 25.36
C HIS A 4 -10.87 9.38 25.89
N GLU A 5 -9.94 9.47 26.85
CA GLU A 5 -9.30 8.29 27.47
C GLU A 5 -10.32 7.46 28.24
N ARG A 6 -11.26 8.12 28.94
CA ARG A 6 -12.30 7.42 29.70
C ARG A 6 -13.27 6.70 28.78
N ASP A 7 -13.71 7.39 27.73
CA ASP A 7 -14.67 6.85 26.78
C ASP A 7 -14.09 5.62 26.06
N ILE A 8 -12.84 5.70 25.55
CA ILE A 8 -12.16 4.59 24.87
C ILE A 8 -11.91 3.41 25.82
N SER A 9 -11.43 3.68 27.04
CA SER A 9 -11.19 2.61 28.03
C SER A 9 -12.49 1.91 28.43
N GLY A 10 -13.58 2.69 28.57
CA GLY A 10 -14.92 2.16 28.83
C GLY A 10 -15.39 1.24 27.71
N TRP A 11 -15.27 1.66 26.45
CA TRP A 11 -15.66 0.83 25.30
C TRP A 11 -14.86 -0.46 25.20
N ALA A 12 -13.53 -0.40 25.36
CA ALA A 12 -12.66 -1.56 25.28
C ALA A 12 -12.93 -2.57 26.40
N SER A 13 -13.07 -2.09 27.64
CA SER A 13 -13.40 -2.96 28.77
C SER A 13 -14.75 -3.67 28.59
N GLY A 14 -15.74 -3.00 27.99
CA GLY A 14 -17.04 -3.57 27.66
C GLY A 14 -17.01 -4.74 26.67
N VAL A 15 -15.92 -4.90 25.91
CA VAL A 15 -15.70 -6.02 24.98
C VAL A 15 -14.52 -6.91 25.38
N GLY A 16 -14.01 -6.76 26.61
CA GLY A 16 -12.91 -7.58 27.15
C GLY A 16 -11.53 -7.27 26.58
N LEU A 17 -11.33 -6.08 26.02
CA LEU A 17 -10.03 -5.62 25.51
C LEU A 17 -9.28 -4.81 26.57
N GLU A 18 -7.96 -4.98 26.60
CA GLU A 18 -7.06 -4.14 27.40
C GLU A 18 -6.66 -2.88 26.61
N VAL A 19 -6.51 -1.75 27.30
CA VAL A 19 -6.13 -0.47 26.71
C VAL A 19 -4.89 0.06 27.41
N GLU A 20 -3.89 0.43 26.62
CA GLU A 20 -2.71 1.14 27.06
C GLU A 20 -2.68 2.53 26.41
N ALA A 21 -2.57 3.59 27.22
CA ALA A 21 -2.30 4.93 26.72
C ALA A 21 -0.77 5.11 26.57
N LEU A 22 -0.33 5.39 25.34
CA LEU A 22 1.08 5.68 25.05
C LEU A 22 1.33 7.18 25.18
N ALA A 23 2.48 7.56 25.74
CA ALA A 23 2.91 8.95 25.86
C ALA A 23 4.43 9.09 25.62
N GLY A 24 4.86 10.31 25.29
CA GLY A 24 6.28 10.64 25.14
C GLY A 24 6.95 9.89 23.98
N ASP A 25 8.11 9.27 24.25
CA ASP A 25 8.89 8.57 23.23
C ASP A 25 8.14 7.39 22.59
N ARG A 26 7.31 6.68 23.38
CA ARG A 26 6.53 5.54 22.86
C ARG A 26 5.42 5.99 21.92
N GLU A 27 4.71 7.07 22.27
CA GLU A 27 3.73 7.69 21.40
C GLU A 27 4.39 8.17 20.10
N THR A 28 5.53 8.85 20.22
CA THR A 28 6.29 9.36 19.08
C THR A 28 6.73 8.21 18.16
N ALA A 29 7.26 7.12 18.72
CA ALA A 29 7.68 5.96 17.96
C ALA A 29 6.52 5.28 17.22
N VAL A 30 5.34 5.17 17.84
CA VAL A 30 4.15 4.61 17.17
C VAL A 30 3.68 5.52 16.04
N TRP A 31 3.58 6.84 16.26
CA TRP A 31 3.15 7.74 15.19
C TRP A 31 4.16 7.84 14.06
N GLN A 32 5.46 7.78 14.35
CA GLN A 32 6.50 7.64 13.33
C GLN A 32 6.30 6.34 12.55
N ALA A 33 6.08 5.21 13.22
CA ALA A 33 5.80 3.95 12.55
C ALA A 33 4.53 4.05 11.68
N VAL A 34 3.43 4.64 12.14
CA VAL A 34 2.21 4.81 11.32
C VAL A 34 2.48 5.72 10.11
N ARG A 35 3.14 6.87 10.31
CA ARG A 35 3.49 7.84 9.26
C ARG A 35 4.41 7.22 8.22
N ASP A 36 5.39 6.46 8.68
CA ASP A 36 6.36 5.79 7.84
C ASP A 36 5.79 4.45 7.33
N PHE A 37 4.55 4.11 7.65
CA PHE A 37 3.85 2.89 7.24
C PHE A 37 4.51 1.58 7.70
N GLY A 38 5.10 1.57 8.89
CA GLY A 38 5.84 0.46 9.48
C GLY A 38 7.20 0.25 8.83
N TRP A 39 7.61 1.17 7.95
CA TRP A 39 8.80 1.05 7.15
C TRP A 39 10.06 1.19 8.01
N LYS A 40 10.77 0.07 8.15
CA LYS A 40 12.16 0.01 8.56
C LYS A 40 12.91 -0.51 7.33
N GLY A 41 14.05 0.09 6.99
CA GLY A 41 14.71 -0.04 5.68
C GLY A 41 14.62 -1.42 4.99
N GLU A 42 14.59 -1.37 3.65
CA GLU A 42 14.47 -2.48 2.66
C GLU A 42 13.04 -3.00 2.44
N ALA A 43 12.59 -3.48 1.27
CA ALA A 43 13.09 -3.46 -0.10
C ALA A 43 12.00 -2.98 -1.10
N ALA A 44 10.71 -3.13 -0.77
CA ALA A 44 9.59 -2.69 -1.59
C ALA A 44 8.37 -2.27 -0.75
N ALA A 45 7.57 -1.35 -1.28
CA ALA A 45 6.34 -0.88 -0.69
C ALA A 45 5.24 -0.84 -1.75
N VAL A 46 4.08 -1.39 -1.37
CA VAL A 46 2.91 -1.49 -2.23
C VAL A 46 1.74 -0.82 -1.55
N ARG A 47 0.98 -0.02 -2.31
CA ARG A 47 -0.29 0.56 -1.88
C ARG A 47 -1.42 -0.12 -2.63
N LEU A 48 -2.41 -0.60 -1.90
CA LEU A 48 -3.70 -1.02 -2.43
C LEU A 48 -4.71 0.08 -2.14
N SER A 49 -5.59 0.35 -3.11
CA SER A 49 -6.78 1.17 -2.88
C SER A 49 -8.00 0.36 -3.33
N VAL A 50 -8.93 0.12 -2.42
CA VAL A 50 -10.17 -0.62 -2.68
C VAL A 50 -11.37 0.20 -2.19
N PRO A 51 -12.61 -0.13 -2.62
CA PRO A 51 -13.79 0.45 -2.00
C PRO A 51 -13.76 0.23 -0.48
N PRO A 52 -14.08 1.24 0.37
CA PRO A 52 -13.96 1.10 1.83
C PRO A 52 -14.70 -0.12 2.40
N GLY A 53 -15.88 -0.45 1.86
CA GLY A 53 -16.66 -1.63 2.26
C GLY A 53 -16.01 -2.98 1.94
N ALA A 54 -15.01 -3.03 1.06
CA ALA A 54 -14.25 -4.24 0.73
C ALA A 54 -12.99 -4.41 1.60
N THR A 55 -12.61 -3.39 2.40
CA THR A 55 -11.34 -3.38 3.14
C THR A 55 -11.25 -4.50 4.15
N ALA A 56 -12.33 -4.80 4.89
CA ALA A 56 -12.32 -5.85 5.91
C ALA A 56 -12.03 -7.24 5.30
N ALA A 57 -12.74 -7.60 4.22
CA ALA A 57 -12.51 -8.86 3.51
C ALA A 57 -11.11 -8.94 2.89
N LEU A 58 -10.62 -7.82 2.34
CA LEU A 58 -9.23 -7.70 1.86
C LEU A 58 -8.23 -8.02 2.98
N LEU A 59 -8.43 -7.52 4.20
CA LEU A 59 -7.50 -7.78 5.31
C LEU A 59 -7.46 -9.26 5.71
N ASP A 60 -8.60 -9.96 5.65
CA ASP A 60 -8.65 -11.40 5.93
C ASP A 60 -7.90 -12.20 4.86
N ASP A 61 -8.09 -11.86 3.58
CA ASP A 61 -7.32 -12.46 2.49
C ASP A 61 -5.80 -12.21 2.66
N LEU A 62 -5.42 -10.97 2.98
CA LEU A 62 -4.01 -10.58 3.16
C LEU A 62 -3.31 -11.31 4.30
N ARG A 63 -4.01 -11.59 5.41
CA ARG A 63 -3.45 -12.34 6.55
C ARG A 63 -2.93 -13.71 6.14
N SER A 64 -3.58 -14.36 5.19
CA SER A 64 -3.17 -15.68 4.69
C SER A 64 -2.07 -15.61 3.62
N MET A 65 -1.97 -14.49 2.91
CA MET A 65 -1.07 -14.34 1.77
C MET A 65 0.29 -13.73 2.11
N LEU A 66 0.34 -12.85 3.11
CA LEU A 66 1.55 -12.10 3.45
C LEU A 66 2.40 -12.86 4.47
N PRO A 67 3.74 -12.78 4.38
CA PRO A 67 4.61 -13.30 5.43
C PRO A 67 4.41 -12.50 6.73
N GLU A 68 4.69 -13.12 7.88
CA GLU A 68 4.60 -12.45 9.19
C GLU A 68 5.50 -11.23 9.31
N SER A 69 6.58 -11.17 8.52
CA SER A 69 7.49 -10.02 8.47
C SER A 69 6.95 -8.83 7.68
N ALA A 70 5.84 -8.97 6.95
CA ALA A 70 5.26 -7.86 6.20
C ALA A 70 4.63 -6.83 7.14
N GLY A 71 5.00 -5.56 6.95
CA GLY A 71 4.37 -4.44 7.64
C GLY A 71 3.05 -4.07 6.97
N LEU A 72 2.03 -3.77 7.75
CA LEU A 72 0.72 -3.35 7.25
C LEU A 72 0.23 -2.08 7.95
N VAL A 73 -0.18 -1.09 7.17
CA VAL A 73 -0.91 0.09 7.69
C VAL A 73 -2.16 0.29 6.87
N VAL A 74 -3.30 0.44 7.56
CA VAL A 74 -4.61 0.44 6.95
C VAL A 74 -5.37 1.69 7.35
N ASP A 75 -5.90 2.38 6.35
CA ASP A 75 -6.93 3.39 6.52
C ASP A 75 -8.27 2.80 6.04
N LEU A 76 -9.08 2.38 7.01
CA LEU A 76 -10.41 1.80 6.77
C LEU A 76 -11.39 2.81 6.17
N GLY A 77 -11.22 4.10 6.46
CA GLY A 77 -12.13 5.14 5.98
C GLY A 77 -11.94 5.43 4.49
N THR A 78 -10.71 5.32 3.99
CA THR A 78 -10.39 5.54 2.58
C THR A 78 -10.25 4.24 1.77
N GLY A 79 -10.21 3.09 2.43
CA GLY A 79 -9.94 1.80 1.79
C GLY A 79 -8.51 1.69 1.28
N THR A 80 -7.57 2.38 1.93
CA THR A 80 -6.15 2.36 1.57
C THR A 80 -5.41 1.38 2.46
N VAL A 81 -4.64 0.49 1.84
CA VAL A 81 -3.78 -0.46 2.55
C VAL A 81 -2.35 -0.30 2.05
N TRP A 82 -1.43 0.02 2.94
CA TRP A 82 0.00 0.03 2.68
C TRP A 82 0.62 -1.26 3.18
N ILE A 83 1.41 -1.91 2.32
CA ILE A 83 2.15 -3.13 2.61
C ILE A 83 3.65 -2.83 2.42
N GLY A 84 4.44 -3.05 3.46
CA GLY A 84 5.89 -3.02 3.43
C GLY A 84 6.47 -4.43 3.41
N PHE A 85 7.44 -4.67 2.53
CA PHE A 85 8.18 -5.93 2.46
C PHE A 85 9.63 -5.71 2.81
N ASP A 86 10.17 -6.57 3.68
CA ASP A 86 11.59 -6.62 4.06
C ASP A 86 12.50 -6.99 2.87
N ALA A 87 12.03 -7.85 1.96
CA ALA A 87 12.80 -8.35 0.83
C ALA A 87 12.08 -8.15 -0.52
N ALA A 88 12.89 -7.87 -1.55
CA ALA A 88 12.41 -7.65 -2.91
C ALA A 88 11.75 -8.92 -3.50
N THR A 89 12.28 -10.08 -3.12
CA THR A 89 11.74 -11.39 -3.50
C THR A 89 10.36 -11.64 -2.90
N SER A 90 10.16 -11.31 -1.61
CA SER A 90 8.86 -11.40 -0.94
C SER A 90 7.81 -10.56 -1.68
N ALA A 91 8.16 -9.33 -2.04
CA ALA A 91 7.29 -8.46 -2.82
C ALA A 91 7.00 -9.03 -4.22
N ALA A 92 8.03 -9.50 -4.94
CA ALA A 92 7.88 -10.07 -6.27
C ALA A 92 6.93 -11.29 -6.28
N SER A 93 7.04 -12.17 -5.29
CA SER A 93 6.18 -13.33 -5.14
C SER A 93 4.73 -12.97 -4.78
N ALA A 94 4.52 -11.93 -3.95
CA ALA A 94 3.19 -11.52 -3.53
C ALA A 94 2.42 -10.71 -4.59
N LEU A 95 3.13 -9.92 -5.41
CA LEU A 95 2.52 -8.97 -6.35
C LEU A 95 1.43 -9.55 -7.27
N PRO A 96 1.59 -10.71 -7.93
CA PRO A 96 0.56 -11.27 -8.78
C PRO A 96 -0.75 -11.57 -8.03
N GLY A 97 -0.64 -12.12 -6.81
CA GLY A 97 -1.80 -12.41 -5.97
C GLY A 97 -2.50 -11.14 -5.49
N LEU A 98 -1.72 -10.14 -5.06
CA LEU A 98 -2.25 -8.84 -4.63
C LEU A 98 -3.04 -8.14 -5.75
N ARG A 99 -2.55 -8.21 -7.00
CA ARG A 99 -3.26 -7.67 -8.17
C ARG A 99 -4.59 -8.36 -8.39
N ALA A 100 -4.57 -9.68 -8.46
CA ALA A 100 -5.78 -10.47 -8.66
C ALA A 100 -6.82 -10.16 -7.56
N LEU A 101 -6.36 -9.94 -6.33
CA LEU A 101 -7.22 -9.60 -5.21
C LEU A 101 -7.86 -8.22 -5.37
N VAL A 102 -7.08 -7.16 -5.63
CA VAL A 102 -7.67 -5.82 -5.79
C VAL A 102 -8.56 -5.73 -7.03
N GLU A 103 -8.23 -6.44 -8.11
CA GLU A 103 -9.01 -6.43 -9.35
C GLU A 103 -10.40 -7.06 -9.14
N ARG A 104 -10.54 -8.09 -8.30
CA ARG A 104 -11.86 -8.69 -7.96
C ARG A 104 -12.83 -7.69 -7.34
N VAL A 105 -12.31 -6.64 -6.70
CA VAL A 105 -13.12 -5.63 -6.00
C VAL A 105 -13.05 -4.26 -6.70
N SER A 106 -12.65 -4.23 -7.97
CA SER A 106 -12.48 -3.01 -8.77
C SER A 106 -11.54 -1.98 -8.11
N GLY A 107 -10.56 -2.46 -7.35
CA GLY A 107 -9.51 -1.67 -6.72
C GLY A 107 -8.29 -1.48 -7.62
N ASN A 108 -7.26 -0.85 -7.07
CA ASN A 108 -5.98 -0.65 -7.71
C ASN A 108 -4.81 -0.98 -6.78
N LEU A 109 -3.67 -1.25 -7.41
CA LEU A 109 -2.39 -1.50 -6.78
C LEU A 109 -1.35 -0.55 -7.36
N LEU A 110 -0.51 0.00 -6.48
CA LEU A 110 0.65 0.82 -6.82
C LEU A 110 1.91 0.25 -6.14
N ALA A 111 2.90 -0.17 -6.91
CA ALA A 111 4.24 -0.48 -6.41
C ALA A 111 5.03 0.83 -6.18
N ALA A 112 4.69 1.53 -5.09
CA ALA A 112 5.24 2.85 -4.76
C ALA A 112 6.77 2.84 -4.67
N ARG A 113 7.34 1.74 -4.14
CA ARG A 113 8.79 1.52 -4.09
C ARG A 113 9.09 0.06 -4.38
N ALA A 114 10.11 -0.19 -5.19
CA ALA A 114 10.62 -1.52 -5.46
C ALA A 114 11.95 -1.38 -6.21
N PRO A 115 12.89 -2.34 -6.10
CA PRO A 115 14.06 -2.42 -6.95
C PRO A 115 13.64 -2.57 -8.42
N ARG A 116 14.56 -2.26 -9.33
CA ARG A 116 14.26 -2.28 -10.78
C ARG A 116 13.83 -3.66 -11.23
N GLU A 117 14.40 -4.70 -10.65
CA GLU A 117 14.15 -6.11 -10.94
C GLU A 117 12.68 -6.44 -10.65
N VAL A 118 12.15 -5.98 -9.50
CA VAL A 118 10.74 -6.18 -9.14
C VAL A 118 9.81 -5.37 -10.05
N LYS A 119 10.19 -4.13 -10.39
CA LYS A 119 9.43 -3.29 -11.32
C LYS A 119 9.47 -3.80 -12.77
N ALA A 120 10.45 -4.62 -13.13
CA ALA A 120 10.54 -5.22 -14.46
C ALA A 120 9.64 -6.45 -14.60
N LEU A 121 9.27 -7.09 -13.49
CA LEU A 121 8.38 -8.26 -13.49
C LEU A 121 6.91 -7.89 -13.72
N ALA A 122 6.51 -6.66 -13.41
CA ALA A 122 5.13 -6.20 -13.56
C ALA A 122 5.02 -4.68 -13.62
N ASP A 123 4.00 -4.18 -14.33
CA ASP A 123 3.67 -2.74 -14.39
C ASP A 123 3.57 -2.14 -12.98
N VAL A 124 4.17 -0.97 -12.73
CA VAL A 124 4.12 -0.34 -11.39
C VAL A 124 2.69 -0.06 -10.90
N TRP A 125 1.73 0.02 -11.81
CA TRP A 125 0.30 0.22 -11.55
C TRP A 125 -0.50 -1.03 -11.94
N SER A 126 -1.55 -1.35 -11.19
CA SER A 126 -2.61 -2.31 -11.57
C SER A 126 -3.99 -1.72 -11.23
N PRO A 127 -5.03 -1.98 -12.04
CA PRO A 127 -4.91 -2.54 -13.39
C PRO A 127 -4.14 -1.58 -14.31
N SER A 128 -3.58 -2.11 -15.39
CA SER A 128 -2.99 -1.24 -16.42
C SER A 128 -4.10 -0.34 -16.99
N PRO A 129 -3.81 0.95 -17.26
CA PRO A 129 -4.77 1.88 -17.83
C PRO A 129 -5.34 1.37 -19.16
N PRO A 130 -6.61 1.70 -19.47
CA PRO A 130 -7.21 1.29 -20.74
C PRO A 130 -6.46 1.88 -21.94
N PRO A 131 -6.52 1.25 -23.14
CA PRO A 131 -5.75 1.66 -24.31
C PRO A 131 -5.82 3.14 -24.65
N ARG A 132 -7.03 3.72 -24.61
CA ARG A 132 -7.25 5.16 -24.86
C ARG A 132 -6.55 6.07 -23.86
N ALA A 133 -6.51 5.68 -22.58
CA ALA A 133 -5.78 6.45 -21.57
C ALA A 133 -4.27 6.36 -21.79
N LEU A 134 -3.77 5.18 -22.20
CA LEU A 134 -2.37 5.00 -22.57
C LEU A 134 -1.99 5.89 -23.75
N GLU A 135 -2.80 5.94 -24.81
CA GLU A 135 -2.59 6.82 -25.97
C GLU A 135 -2.43 8.29 -25.53
N ILE A 136 -3.36 8.81 -24.73
CA ILE A 136 -3.29 10.18 -24.21
C ILE A 136 -2.00 10.41 -23.41
N MET A 137 -1.60 9.45 -22.58
CA MET A 137 -0.35 9.54 -21.82
C MET A 137 0.89 9.53 -22.72
N ARG A 138 0.87 8.78 -23.83
CA ARG A 138 1.95 8.79 -24.84
C ARG A 138 2.06 10.14 -25.52
N ASP A 139 0.95 10.71 -25.95
CA ASP A 139 0.91 12.01 -26.62
C ASP A 139 1.38 13.14 -25.69
N LEU A 140 0.97 13.08 -24.42
CA LEU A 140 1.44 14.01 -23.40
C LEU A 140 2.96 13.87 -23.21
N LYS A 141 3.47 12.64 -23.05
CA LYS A 141 4.92 12.41 -22.93
C LYS A 141 5.68 12.93 -24.15
N GLN A 142 5.19 12.66 -25.36
CA GLN A 142 5.83 13.12 -26.60
C GLN A 142 5.91 14.64 -26.68
N SER A 143 4.89 15.34 -26.17
CA SER A 143 4.84 16.80 -26.15
C SER A 143 5.86 17.41 -25.18
N PHE A 144 6.11 16.77 -24.03
CA PHE A 144 7.02 17.27 -22.99
C PHE A 144 8.45 16.73 -23.08
N ASP A 145 8.64 15.53 -23.64
CA ASP A 145 9.92 14.82 -23.75
C ASP A 145 10.09 14.20 -25.15
N PRO A 146 10.16 15.02 -26.21
CA PRO A 146 10.21 14.53 -27.60
C PRO A 146 11.48 13.74 -27.93
N HIS A 147 12.53 13.88 -27.12
CA HIS A 147 13.80 13.17 -27.26
C HIS A 147 13.94 11.97 -26.31
N HIS A 148 12.90 11.65 -25.52
CA HIS A 148 12.87 10.54 -24.58
C HIS A 148 14.04 10.52 -23.57
N ILE A 149 14.48 11.69 -23.11
CA ILE A 149 15.61 11.82 -22.17
C ILE A 149 15.16 11.75 -20.71
N LEU A 150 13.88 11.98 -20.42
CA LEU A 150 13.35 11.97 -19.06
C LEU A 150 12.86 10.57 -18.69
N ASN A 151 13.66 9.87 -17.86
CA ASN A 151 13.35 8.55 -17.31
C ASN A 151 12.91 7.51 -18.37
N PRO A 152 13.77 7.17 -19.35
CA PRO A 152 13.40 6.27 -20.44
C PRO A 152 13.02 4.87 -19.93
N GLY A 153 11.93 4.32 -20.47
CA GLY A 153 11.43 2.98 -20.16
C GLY A 153 10.92 2.81 -18.73
N ARG A 154 10.43 3.89 -18.12
CA ARG A 154 9.91 3.91 -16.76
C ARG A 154 8.54 4.56 -16.75
N PHE A 155 7.58 3.85 -16.16
CA PHE A 155 6.17 4.18 -15.95
C PHE A 155 5.33 3.06 -16.59
N VAL A 156 4.03 3.27 -16.72
CA VAL A 156 3.09 2.29 -17.26
C VAL A 156 3.45 1.93 -18.71
N ALA A 157 3.47 0.63 -19.04
CA ALA A 157 3.70 0.14 -20.40
C ALA A 157 5.01 0.62 -21.06
N GLY A 158 6.04 0.90 -20.26
CA GLY A 158 7.35 1.33 -20.75
C GLY A 158 7.39 2.74 -21.34
N LEU A 159 6.40 3.57 -21.01
CA LEU A 159 6.45 5.02 -21.24
C LEU A 159 7.64 5.65 -20.54
#